data_AF-A0A3C0YX13-F1
#
_entry.id   AF-A0A3C0YX13-F1
#
_cell.length_a   1.000
_cell.length_b   1.000
_cell.length_c   1.000
_cell.angle_alpha   90.00
_cell.angle_beta   90.00
_cell.angle_gamma   90.00
#
_symmetry.space_group_name_H-M   'P 1'
#
loop_
_entity.id
_entity.type
_entity.pdbx_description
1 polymer ?
#
loop_
_entity_poly.entity_id
_entity_poly.type
_entity_poly.pdbx_seq_one_letter_code
_entity_poly.pdbx_strand_id
1 'polypeptide(L)'
;MRIMALDVGDRRIGVALSDPTGLLATPHSAVDRKYAKPSDIDEIAGIARENDVEAIIVGLPRSLSGRLGDQAKLVTTFVSELSTRIDLPVSTVDERYTTVQAERMLRESGRQPSRDRGRVDASAAAVMLQAYLDSQR
;
A
#
# COMPACT_ATOMS: atom_id res chain seq x y z
N MET A 1 -15.51 3.23 7.34
CA MET A 1 -14.93 2.92 6.03
C MET A 1 -13.47 2.61 6.18
N ARG A 2 -13.03 1.38 5.86
CA ARG A 2 -11.62 1.02 5.87
C ARG A 2 -11.03 1.08 4.46
N ILE A 3 -9.90 1.75 4.33
CA ILE A 3 -9.12 1.83 3.09
C ILE A 3 -7.84 1.02 3.28
N MET A 4 -7.49 0.22 2.27
CA MET A 4 -6.21 -0.47 2.21
C MET A 4 -5.26 0.27 1.28
N ALA A 5 -4.00 0.38 1.68
CA ALA A 5 -2.93 0.85 0.82
C ALA A 5 -1.93 -0.25 0.50
N LEU A 6 -1.50 -0.27 -0.77
CA LEU A 6 -0.52 -1.21 -1.29
C LEU A 6 0.70 -0.46 -1.84
N ASP A 7 1.88 -0.78 -1.31
CA ASP A 7 3.16 -0.37 -1.86
C ASP A 7 3.79 -1.55 -2.61
N VAL A 8 3.74 -1.51 -3.94
CA VAL A 8 4.03 -2.65 -4.79
C VAL A 8 5.49 -2.61 -5.27
N GLY A 9 6.34 -3.42 -4.65
CA GLY A 9 7.72 -3.64 -5.06
C GLY A 9 7.90 -4.88 -5.95
N ASP A 10 9.14 -5.09 -6.41
CA ASP A 10 9.54 -6.25 -7.23
C ASP A 10 9.38 -7.60 -6.51
N ARG A 11 9.63 -7.61 -5.19
CA ARG A 11 9.67 -8.84 -4.38
C ARG A 11 8.54 -8.93 -3.37
N ARG A 12 8.03 -7.79 -2.92
CA ARG A 12 7.06 -7.69 -1.82
C ARG A 12 6.08 -6.56 -2.07
N ILE A 13 4.92 -6.68 -1.45
CA ILE A 13 3.87 -5.67 -1.41
C ILE A 13 3.67 -5.29 0.05
N GLY A 14 3.98 -4.05 0.41
CA GLY A 14 3.65 -3.51 1.73
C GLY A 14 2.15 -3.26 1.82
N VAL A 15 1.51 -3.70 2.89
CA VAL A 15 0.06 -3.55 3.12
C VAL A 15 -0.17 -2.70 4.36
N ALA A 16 -1.00 -1.67 4.23
CA ALA A 16 -1.47 -0.86 5.34
C ALA A 16 -2.99 -0.71 5.31
N LEU A 17 -3.57 -0.47 6.48
CA LEU A 17 -5.01 -0.30 6.66
C LEU A 17 -5.31 0.98 7.42
N SER A 18 -6.39 1.66 7.03
CA SER A 18 -6.96 2.71 7.85
C SER A 18 -7.78 2.10 8.99
N ASP A 19 -7.93 2.86 10.06
CA ASP A 19 -8.96 2.57 11.04
C ASP A 19 -10.37 2.85 10.46
N PRO A 20 -11.45 2.34 11.07
CA PRO A 20 -12.81 2.54 10.58
C PRO A 20 -13.24 4.00 10.50
N THR A 21 -12.62 4.89 11.29
CA THR A 21 -12.93 6.33 11.28
C THR A 21 -12.25 7.09 10.15
N GLY A 22 -11.30 6.46 9.43
CA GLY A 22 -10.53 7.12 8.38
C GLY A 22 -9.58 8.19 8.92
N LEU A 23 -9.11 8.03 10.16
CA LEU A 23 -8.23 8.98 10.85
C LEU A 23 -6.77 8.55 10.84
N LEU A 24 -6.52 7.27 11.07
CA LEU A 24 -5.19 6.74 11.26
C LEU A 24 -4.93 5.61 10.29
N ALA A 25 -3.80 5.67 9.59
CA ALA A 25 -3.24 4.56 8.86
C ALA A 25 -2.26 3.79 9.74
N THR A 26 -2.27 2.45 9.62
CA THR A 26 -1.33 1.58 10.33
C THR A 26 -0.73 0.54 9.41
N PRO A 27 0.57 0.21 9.57
CA PRO A 27 1.18 -0.90 8.85
C PRO A 27 0.51 -2.21 9.27
N HIS A 28 0.11 -3.04 8.31
CA HIS A 28 -0.54 -4.33 8.56
C HIS A 28 0.43 -5.49 8.38
N SER A 29 0.87 -5.74 7.14
CA SER A 29 1.73 -6.88 6.78
C SER A 29 2.48 -6.60 5.47
N ALA A 30 3.35 -7.52 5.07
CA ALA A 30 3.94 -7.53 3.73
C ALA A 30 3.63 -8.88 3.05
N VAL A 31 3.23 -8.83 1.79
CA VAL A 31 2.91 -10.00 0.95
C VAL A 31 4.05 -10.22 -0.03
N ASP A 32 4.58 -11.44 -0.12
CA ASP A 32 5.60 -11.75 -1.13
C ASP A 32 4.97 -11.83 -2.53
N ARG A 33 5.64 -11.26 -3.55
CA ARG A 33 5.18 -11.34 -4.95
C ARG A 33 5.20 -12.79 -5.42
N LYS A 34 4.04 -13.30 -5.83
CA LYS A 34 3.85 -14.69 -6.27
C LYS A 34 2.85 -14.72 -7.43
N TYR A 35 3.29 -15.26 -8.56
CA TYR A 35 2.46 -15.41 -9.76
C TYR A 35 1.72 -16.75 -9.82
N ALA A 36 2.12 -17.73 -8.98
CA ALA A 36 1.46 -19.03 -8.86
C ALA A 36 0.43 -19.03 -7.72
N LYS A 37 -0.56 -19.92 -7.79
CA LYS A 37 -1.64 -19.98 -6.79
C LYS A 37 -1.20 -20.59 -5.45
N PRO A 38 -1.68 -20.08 -4.30
CA PRO A 38 -2.39 -18.80 -4.17
C PRO A 38 -1.46 -17.63 -4.51
N SER A 39 -1.91 -16.72 -5.39
CA SER A 39 -1.10 -15.60 -5.88
C SER A 39 -1.07 -14.46 -4.86
N ASP A 40 -0.16 -13.51 -5.04
CA ASP A 40 -0.10 -12.29 -4.23
C ASP A 40 -1.44 -11.53 -4.16
N ILE A 41 -2.16 -11.38 -5.27
CA ILE A 41 -3.51 -10.77 -5.25
C ILE A 41 -4.59 -11.66 -4.59
N ASP A 42 -4.43 -12.99 -4.54
CA ASP A 42 -5.37 -13.84 -3.77
C ASP A 42 -5.20 -13.58 -2.27
N GLU A 43 -3.96 -13.42 -1.83
CA GLU A 43 -3.62 -13.07 -0.46
C GLU A 43 -4.13 -11.67 -0.09
N ILE A 44 -3.96 -10.68 -0.97
CA ILE A 44 -4.49 -9.32 -0.79
C ILE A 44 -6.02 -9.33 -0.72
N ALA A 45 -6.69 -10.08 -1.60
CA ALA A 45 -8.14 -10.22 -1.56
C ALA A 45 -8.63 -10.87 -0.25
N GLY A 46 -7.86 -11.82 0.29
CA GLY A 46 -8.09 -12.39 1.62
C GLY A 46 -8.03 -11.32 2.72
N ILE A 47 -6.93 -10.56 2.77
CA ILE A 47 -6.75 -9.48 3.75
C ILE A 47 -7.86 -8.43 3.64
N ALA A 48 -8.24 -8.04 2.42
CA ALA A 48 -9.28 -7.06 2.18
C ALA A 48 -10.64 -7.54 2.72
N ARG A 49 -10.99 -8.81 2.48
CA ARG A 49 -12.22 -9.43 2.98
C ARG A 49 -12.22 -9.56 4.50
N GLU A 50 -11.12 -10.03 5.09
CA GLU A 50 -11.00 -10.23 6.54
C GLU A 50 -11.09 -8.92 7.33
N ASN A 51 -10.71 -7.80 6.70
CA ASN A 51 -10.68 -6.49 7.34
C ASN A 51 -11.82 -5.57 6.89
N ASP A 52 -12.83 -6.06 6.15
CA ASP A 52 -13.95 -5.27 5.63
C ASP A 52 -13.48 -4.00 4.91
N VAL A 53 -12.51 -4.14 4.01
CA VAL A 53 -11.97 -3.04 3.22
C VAL A 53 -12.96 -2.65 2.13
N GLU A 54 -13.20 -1.36 2.00
CA GLU A 54 -14.18 -0.78 1.07
C GLU A 54 -13.52 -0.13 -0.15
N ALA A 55 -12.22 0.21 -0.08
CA ALA A 55 -11.45 0.72 -1.20
C ALA A 55 -9.96 0.41 -1.05
N ILE A 56 -9.26 0.28 -2.18
CA ILE A 56 -7.82 0.04 -2.25
C ILE A 56 -7.14 1.21 -2.97
N ILE A 57 -6.05 1.70 -2.39
CA ILE A 57 -5.14 2.64 -3.03
C ILE A 57 -3.78 1.97 -3.29
N VAL A 58 -3.16 2.26 -4.43
CA VAL A 58 -1.86 1.69 -4.81
C VAL A 58 -0.88 2.80 -5.13
N GLY A 59 0.32 2.74 -4.54
CA GLY A 59 1.39 3.71 -4.79
C GLY A 59 1.91 3.64 -6.21
N LEU A 60 2.03 4.79 -6.88
CA LEU A 60 2.57 4.89 -8.23
C LEU A 60 3.82 5.80 -8.23
N PRO A 61 5.01 5.28 -8.59
CA PRO A 61 6.23 6.07 -8.64
C PRO A 61 6.22 7.06 -9.80
N ARG A 62 6.70 8.28 -9.56
CA ARG A 62 6.91 9.28 -10.61
C ARG A 62 8.35 9.34 -11.08
N SER A 63 8.63 8.72 -12.24
CA SER A 63 9.41 9.31 -13.34
C SER A 63 9.49 8.33 -14.52
N LEU A 64 9.44 8.84 -15.76
CA LEU A 64 9.63 8.05 -16.99
C LEU A 64 11.12 7.97 -17.41
N SER A 65 12.07 8.13 -16.49
CA SER A 65 13.48 7.86 -16.77
C SER A 65 13.75 6.36 -16.67
N GLY A 66 13.88 5.68 -17.82
CA GLY A 66 14.37 4.31 -18.01
C GLY A 66 13.95 3.29 -16.94
N ARG A 67 14.69 3.25 -15.82
CA ARG A 67 14.50 2.34 -14.68
C ARG A 67 13.19 2.56 -13.90
N LEU A 68 12.72 3.80 -13.76
CA LEU A 68 11.47 4.11 -13.06
C LEU A 68 10.23 3.82 -13.93
N GLY A 69 10.40 3.80 -15.26
CA GLY A 69 9.35 3.40 -16.20
C GLY A 69 8.95 1.93 -16.03
N ASP A 70 9.90 1.05 -15.71
CA ASP A 70 9.61 -0.37 -15.50
C ASP A 70 8.85 -0.61 -14.19
N GLN A 71 9.18 0.14 -13.13
CA GLN A 71 8.40 0.11 -11.89
C GLN A 71 6.95 0.61 -12.12
N ALA A 72 6.78 1.71 -12.85
CA ALA A 72 5.44 2.22 -13.17
C ALA A 72 4.61 1.22 -14.00
N LYS A 73 5.24 0.53 -14.96
CA LYS A 73 4.58 -0.56 -15.72
C LYS A 73 4.20 -1.72 -14.81
N LEU A 74 5.09 -2.13 -13.90
CA LEU A 74 4.84 -3.20 -12.94
C LEU A 74 3.64 -2.87 -12.04
N VAL A 75 3.59 -1.65 -11.50
CA VAL A 75 2.45 -1.18 -10.69
C VAL A 75 1.17 -1.14 -11.52
N THR A 76 1.22 -0.57 -12.73
CA THR A 76 0.04 -0.44 -13.60
C THR A 76 -0.52 -1.81 -13.99
N THR A 77 0.35 -2.76 -14.33
CA THR A 77 -0.03 -4.14 -14.65
C THR A 77 -0.68 -4.80 -13.43
N PHE A 78 -0.06 -4.64 -12.26
CA PHE A 78 -0.60 -5.16 -11.01
C PHE A 78 -1.98 -4.57 -10.67
N VAL A 79 -2.17 -3.26 -10.81
CA VAL A 79 -3.47 -2.59 -10.59
C VAL A 79 -4.53 -3.12 -11.55
N SER A 80 -4.17 -3.33 -12.82
CA SER A 80 -5.09 -3.91 -13.81
C SER A 80 -5.51 -5.33 -13.40
N GLU A 81 -4.57 -6.19 -13.03
CA GLU A 81 -4.88 -7.55 -12.59
C GLU A 81 -5.72 -7.56 -11.30
N LEU A 82 -5.35 -6.73 -10.33
CA LEU A 82 -6.07 -6.57 -9.06
C LEU A 82 -7.53 -6.18 -9.29
N SER A 83 -7.75 -5.16 -10.13
CA SER A 83 -9.09 -4.63 -10.43
C SER A 83 -9.98 -5.64 -11.17
N THR A 84 -9.40 -6.58 -11.92
CA THR A 84 -10.19 -7.64 -12.58
C THR A 84 -10.60 -8.77 -11.64
N ARG A 85 -9.98 -8.87 -10.47
CA ARG A 85 -10.13 -10.01 -9.54
C ARG A 85 -10.82 -9.63 -8.23
N ILE A 86 -10.81 -8.36 -7.86
CA ILE A 86 -11.43 -7.84 -6.65
C ILE A 86 -12.56 -6.89 -7.04
N ASP A 87 -13.73 -7.09 -6.44
CA ASP A 87 -14.91 -6.23 -6.59
C ASP A 87 -14.86 -5.05 -5.61
N LEU A 88 -13.73 -4.33 -5.59
CA LEU A 88 -13.52 -3.14 -4.78
C LEU A 88 -12.96 -2.03 -5.66
N PRO A 89 -13.30 -0.75 -5.41
CA PRO A 89 -12.65 0.38 -6.05
C PRO A 89 -11.13 0.34 -5.81
N VAL A 90 -10.36 0.31 -6.90
CA VAL A 90 -8.90 0.42 -6.87
C VAL A 90 -8.49 1.73 -7.54
N SER A 91 -7.72 2.55 -6.83
CA SER A 91 -7.16 3.78 -7.39
C SER A 91 -5.65 3.87 -7.16
N THR A 92 -4.96 4.62 -8.01
CA THR A 92 -3.52 4.87 -7.85
C THR A 92 -3.28 6.23 -7.21
N VAL A 93 -2.37 6.29 -6.26
CA VAL A 93 -1.94 7.54 -5.60
C VAL A 93 -0.47 7.78 -5.92
N ASP A 94 -0.15 9.02 -6.25
CA ASP A 94 1.22 9.44 -6.55
C ASP A 94 2.06 9.39 -5.26
N GLU A 95 3.24 8.77 -5.29
CA GLU A 95 4.15 8.69 -4.15
C GLU A 95 4.54 10.06 -3.57
N ARG A 96 4.41 11.15 -4.35
CA ARG A 96 4.59 12.54 -3.85
C ARG A 96 3.54 13.00 -2.86
N TYR A 97 2.47 12.23 -2.64
CA TYR A 97 1.48 12.55 -1.61
C TYR A 97 2.03 12.48 -0.20
N THR A 98 3.24 11.95 0.03
CA THR A 98 3.87 12.02 1.36
C THR A 98 4.21 13.46 1.71
N THR A 99 3.50 14.04 2.69
CA THR A 99 3.88 15.34 3.24
C THR A 99 5.21 15.21 4.00
N VAL A 100 6.00 16.29 4.04
CA VAL A 100 7.20 16.36 4.91
C VAL A 100 6.84 16.04 6.38
N GLN A 101 5.60 16.32 6.79
CA GLN A 101 5.07 15.96 8.09
C GLN A 101 4.88 14.43 8.26
N ALA A 102 4.38 13.73 7.24
CA ALA A 102 4.26 12.27 7.26
C ALA A 102 5.64 11.57 7.31
N GLU A 103 6.61 12.06 6.53
CA GLU A 103 8.01 11.61 6.61
C GLU A 103 8.64 11.90 7.98
N ARG A 104 8.31 13.05 8.58
CA ARG A 104 8.78 13.43 9.92
C ARG A 104 8.15 12.55 11.00
N MET A 105 6.85 12.26 10.91
CA MET A 105 6.15 11.35 11.83
C MET A 105 6.73 9.94 11.78
N LEU A 106 7.13 9.43 10.60
CA LEU A 106 7.88 8.17 10.50
C LEU A 106 9.17 8.21 11.32
N ARG A 107 9.98 9.26 11.13
CA ARG A 107 11.28 9.42 11.79
C ARG A 107 11.12 9.62 13.30
N GLU A 108 10.07 10.32 13.72
CA GLU A 108 9.76 10.62 15.13
C GLU A 108 9.02 9.47 15.82
N SER A 109 8.38 8.57 15.08
CA SER A 109 7.56 7.50 15.66
C SER A 109 8.34 6.51 16.52
N GLY A 110 9.69 6.48 16.44
CA GLY A 110 10.60 5.94 17.47
C GLY A 110 10.29 4.53 17.99
N ARG A 111 9.38 3.79 17.34
CA ARG A 111 8.94 2.48 17.77
C ARG A 111 10.12 1.55 17.51
N GLN A 112 10.60 0.92 18.58
CA GLN A 112 11.66 -0.09 18.52
C GLN A 112 11.44 -0.96 17.28
N PRO A 113 12.50 -1.26 16.50
CA PRO A 113 12.38 -2.14 15.34
C PRO A 113 11.67 -3.41 15.82
N SER A 114 10.43 -3.59 15.38
CA SER A 114 9.75 -4.86 15.58
C SER A 114 10.71 -5.91 15.02
N ARG A 115 10.99 -6.97 15.79
CA ARG A 115 11.79 -8.10 15.28
C ARG A 115 11.15 -8.76 14.04
N ASP A 116 9.91 -8.37 13.75
CA ASP A 116 9.14 -8.71 12.58
C ASP A 116 9.48 -7.81 11.38
N ARG A 117 10.39 -8.28 10.53
CA ARG A 117 10.84 -7.55 9.31
C ARG A 117 9.68 -7.18 8.38
N GLY A 118 8.57 -7.94 8.41
CA GLY A 118 7.39 -7.65 7.60
C GLY A 118 6.71 -6.31 7.96
N ARG A 119 6.81 -5.85 9.22
CA ARG A 119 6.28 -4.54 9.64
C ARG A 119 7.11 -3.35 9.16
N VAL A 120 8.41 -3.55 8.95
CA VAL A 120 9.28 -2.51 8.39
C VAL A 120 8.90 -2.27 6.91
N ASP A 121 8.69 -3.36 6.17
CA ASP A 121 8.32 -3.32 4.75
C ASP A 121 6.93 -2.68 4.51
N ALA A 122 6.01 -2.77 5.47
CA ALA A 122 4.67 -2.18 5.39
C ALA A 122 4.61 -0.69 5.77
N SER A 123 5.70 -0.11 6.28
CA SER A 123 5.69 1.26 6.81
C SER A 123 5.49 2.33 5.73
N ALA A 124 6.04 2.12 4.54
CA ALA A 124 5.85 3.02 3.39
C ALA A 124 4.37 3.09 2.97
N ALA A 125 3.70 1.95 2.86
CA ALA A 125 2.26 1.87 2.56
C ALA A 125 1.41 2.64 3.58
N ALA A 126 1.75 2.57 4.88
CA ALA A 126 1.01 3.26 5.93
C ALA A 126 1.13 4.78 5.83
N VAL A 127 2.29 5.27 5.42
CA VAL A 127 2.58 6.71 5.30
C VAL A 127 1.89 7.30 4.10
N MET A 128 1.95 6.59 2.98
CA MET A 128 1.18 6.92 1.79
C MET A 128 -0.31 6.96 2.12
N LEU A 129 -0.82 5.96 2.86
CA LEU A 129 -2.22 5.94 3.27
C LEU A 129 -2.57 7.10 4.19
N GLN A 130 -1.73 7.41 5.18
CA GLN A 130 -1.98 8.55 6.09
C GLN A 130 -2.08 9.84 5.29
N ALA A 131 -1.14 10.08 4.38
CA ALA A 131 -1.12 11.30 3.60
C ALA A 131 -2.30 11.37 2.61
N TYR A 132 -2.74 10.24 2.06
CA TYR A 132 -3.99 10.17 1.30
C TYR A 132 -5.19 10.57 2.17
N LEU A 133 -5.36 9.97 3.35
CA LEU A 133 -6.46 10.28 4.28
C LEU A 133 -6.46 11.76 4.70
N ASP A 134 -5.28 12.32 4.98
CA ASP A 134 -5.12 13.72 5.35
C ASP A 134 -5.48 14.67 4.18
N SER A 135 -5.23 14.26 2.93
CA SER A 135 -5.56 15.05 1.73
C SER A 135 -7.06 15.06 1.37
N GLN A 136 -7.83 14.10 1.90
CA GLN A 136 -9.28 14.02 1.67
C GLN A 136 -10.08 14.86 2.68
N ARG A 137 -9.40 15.67 3.50
CA ARG A 137 -9.96 16.55 4.53
C ARG A 137 -9.85 18.01 4.12
#